data_AF-A0A924K391-F1
#
_entry.id   AF-A0A924K391-F1
#
_cell.length_a   1.000
_cell.length_b   1.000
_cell.length_c   1.000
_cell.angle_alpha   90.00
_cell.angle_beta   90.00
_cell.angle_gamma   90.00
#
_symmetry.space_group_name_H-M   'P 1'
#
loop_
_entity.id
_entity.type
_entity.pdbx_description
1 polymer ?
#
loop_
_entity_poly.entity_id
_entity_poly.type
_entity_poly.pdbx_seq_one_letter_code
_entity_poly.pdbx_strand_id
1 'polypeptide(L)'
;LASAFAHFYFTTEGIFAAALRRSVVTELTERVMVLGNEDRILALQEALGKSAWVVAVSYGQSVDVSPFVENAMLRARKVDQAEAVVETSDDVMSGTPVFKGTRVPLDVVTASLDKGISFERVRAAYEFLTPELVQAARVYQLVHPRKGRRRSIAEVHLDWKVVERRVVRLPRILPVL
;
A
#
# COMPACT_ATOMS: atom_id res chain seq x y z
N LEU A 1 8.20 0.80 8.26
CA LEU A 1 9.68 1.00 8.26
C LEU A 1 10.41 0.21 7.16
N ALA A 2 10.13 -1.08 6.96
CA ALA A 2 10.84 -1.91 5.96
C ALA A 2 10.89 -1.31 4.55
N SER A 3 9.84 -0.61 4.11
CA SER A 3 9.80 0.10 2.83
C SER A 3 10.87 1.20 2.73
N ALA A 4 11.17 1.92 3.81
CA ALA A 4 12.24 2.93 3.83
C ALA A 4 13.61 2.29 3.63
N PHE A 5 13.88 1.20 4.35
CA PHE A 5 15.16 0.48 4.24
C PHE A 5 15.33 -0.18 2.87
N ALA A 6 14.27 -0.78 2.33
CA ALA A 6 14.27 -1.28 0.96
C ALA A 6 14.54 -0.15 -0.04
N HIS A 7 13.89 1.02 0.12
CA HIS A 7 14.09 2.16 -0.76
C HIS A 7 15.55 2.64 -0.72
N PHE A 8 16.13 2.82 0.46
CA PHE A 8 17.56 3.11 0.64
C PHE A 8 18.42 2.05 -0.06
N TYR A 9 18.17 0.78 0.21
CA TYR A 9 18.99 -0.33 -0.28
C TYR A 9 19.05 -0.38 -1.81
N PHE A 10 17.91 -0.24 -2.49
CA PHE A 10 17.86 -0.36 -3.95
C PHE A 10 18.28 0.93 -4.67
N THR A 11 17.90 2.11 -4.15
CA THR A 11 18.24 3.37 -4.83
C THR A 11 19.71 3.75 -4.74
N THR A 12 20.43 3.24 -3.74
CA THR A 12 21.85 3.55 -3.52
C THR A 12 22.80 2.51 -4.13
N GLU A 13 22.31 1.59 -4.95
CA GLU A 13 23.10 0.50 -5.53
C GLU A 13 24.32 0.97 -6.33
N GLY A 14 24.18 2.09 -7.07
CA GLY A 14 25.28 2.70 -7.83
C GLY A 14 26.17 3.66 -7.03
N ILE A 15 25.84 3.91 -5.76
CA ILE A 15 26.53 4.88 -4.90
C ILE A 15 27.33 4.16 -3.82
N PHE A 16 26.74 3.14 -3.20
CA PHE A 16 27.33 2.39 -2.09
C PHE A 16 27.54 0.93 -2.44
N ALA A 17 28.70 0.40 -2.06
CA ALA A 17 28.99 -1.03 -2.15
C ALA A 17 27.92 -1.84 -1.40
N ALA A 18 27.58 -3.02 -1.93
CA ALA A 18 26.54 -3.88 -1.34
C ALA A 18 26.80 -4.24 0.12
N ALA A 19 28.07 -4.41 0.50
CA ALA A 19 28.46 -4.70 1.89
C ALA A 19 28.11 -3.54 2.84
N LEU A 20 28.34 -2.29 2.42
CA LEU A 20 27.99 -1.10 3.20
C LEU A 20 26.48 -0.97 3.38
N ARG A 21 25.72 -1.12 2.29
CA ARG A 21 24.25 -1.05 2.33
C ARG A 21 23.66 -2.09 3.27
N ARG A 22 24.17 -3.33 3.24
CA ARG A 22 23.77 -4.39 4.18
C ARG A 22 24.09 -4.02 5.63
N SER A 23 25.33 -3.58 5.90
CA SER A 23 25.74 -3.18 7.25
C SER A 23 24.86 -2.08 7.84
N VAL A 24 24.56 -1.05 7.05
CA VAL A 24 23.69 0.06 7.47
C VAL A 24 22.28 -0.44 7.79
N VAL A 25 21.69 -1.29 6.94
CA VAL A 25 20.36 -1.85 7.20
C VAL A 25 20.36 -2.72 8.45
N THR A 26 21.37 -3.59 8.64
CA THR A 26 21.49 -4.43 9.83
C THR A 26 21.57 -3.59 11.11
N GLU A 27 22.46 -2.60 11.16
CA GLU A 27 22.63 -1.76 12.34
C GLU A 27 21.35 -0.99 12.67
N LEU A 28 20.68 -0.41 11.67
CA LEU A 28 19.43 0.32 11.90
C LEU A 28 18.30 -0.61 12.35
N THR A 29 18.24 -1.84 11.82
CA THR A 29 17.29 -2.84 12.29
C THR A 29 17.55 -3.18 13.76
N GLU A 30 18.78 -3.50 14.14
CA GLU A 30 19.14 -3.80 15.54
C GLU A 30 18.82 -2.63 16.47
N ARG A 31 19.14 -1.40 16.04
CA ARG A 31 18.84 -0.18 16.80
C ARG A 31 17.35 -0.03 17.08
N VAL A 32 16.48 -0.33 16.11
CA VAL A 32 15.02 -0.25 16.28
C VAL A 32 14.50 -1.32 17.23
N MET A 33 15.02 -2.54 17.15
CA MET A 33 14.61 -3.65 18.04
C MET A 33 14.93 -3.36 19.51
N VAL A 34 15.96 -2.56 19.80
CA VAL A 34 16.37 -2.23 21.19
C VAL A 34 15.52 -1.13 21.82
N LEU A 35 14.81 -0.31 21.04
CA LEU A 35 14.09 0.87 21.56
C LEU A 35 12.82 0.54 22.36
N GLY A 36 12.39 -0.73 22.42
CA GLY A 36 11.25 -1.19 23.22
C GLY A 36 9.87 -0.71 22.74
N ASN A 37 9.81 0.09 21.68
CA ASN A 37 8.59 0.58 21.02
C ASN A 37 8.54 0.16 19.54
N GLU A 38 9.03 -1.04 19.27
CA GLU A 38 9.25 -1.56 17.91
C GLU A 38 7.98 -1.49 17.05
N ASP A 39 6.81 -1.84 17.59
CA ASP A 39 5.55 -1.83 16.86
C ASP A 39 5.23 -0.44 16.29
N ARG A 40 5.39 0.61 17.09
CA ARG A 40 5.08 1.98 16.67
C ARG A 40 6.10 2.51 15.67
N ILE A 41 7.37 2.14 15.84
CA ILE A 41 8.45 2.53 14.91
C ILE A 41 8.29 1.79 13.58
N LEU A 42 7.99 0.50 13.61
CA LEU A 42 7.74 -0.33 12.43
C LEU A 42 6.50 0.16 11.66
N ALA A 43 5.45 0.55 12.39
CA ALA A 43 4.25 1.18 11.86
C ALA A 43 4.46 2.64 11.40
N LEU A 44 5.66 3.22 11.56
CA LEU A 44 5.96 4.62 11.21
C LEU A 44 5.09 5.66 11.95
N GLN A 45 4.62 5.29 13.14
CA GLN A 45 3.74 6.11 13.99
C GLN A 45 4.50 6.89 15.07
N GLU A 46 5.82 6.73 15.14
CA GLU A 46 6.70 7.45 16.06
C GLU A 46 7.77 8.20 15.27
N ALA A 47 7.91 9.49 15.57
CA ALA A 47 8.92 10.34 14.97
C ALA A 47 10.18 10.29 15.84
N LEU A 48 11.18 9.52 15.42
CA LEU A 48 12.51 9.57 16.00
C LEU A 48 13.31 10.74 15.41
N GLY A 49 14.19 11.32 16.21
CA GLY A 49 15.09 12.38 15.74
C GLY A 49 16.00 11.90 14.62
N LYS A 50 16.46 12.83 13.78
CA LYS A 50 17.32 12.53 12.60
C LYS A 50 18.52 11.63 12.94
N SER A 51 19.17 11.87 14.09
CA SER A 51 20.32 11.09 14.55
C SER A 51 20.04 9.60 14.71
N ALA A 52 18.78 9.21 14.96
CA ALA A 52 18.39 7.81 15.04
C ALA A 52 18.61 7.06 13.72
N TRP A 53 18.64 7.77 12.59
CA TRP A 53 18.75 7.22 11.24
C TRP A 53 20.11 7.44 10.59
N VAL A 54 21.08 7.95 11.35
CA VAL A 54 22.46 8.14 10.89
C VAL A 54 23.31 6.98 11.41
N VAL A 55 24.04 6.35 10.50
CA VAL A 55 24.99 5.27 10.80
C VAL A 55 26.40 5.78 10.55
N ALA A 56 27.25 5.72 11.57
CA ALA A 56 28.67 6.02 11.42
C ALA A 56 29.36 4.86 10.71
N VAL A 57 30.24 5.16 9.77
CA VAL A 57 31.03 4.17 9.03
C VAL A 57 32.51 4.47 9.23
N SER A 58 33.39 3.92 8.38
CA SER A 58 34.84 4.11 8.53
C SER A 58 35.29 5.55 8.22
N TYR A 59 36.43 5.94 8.81
CA TYR A 59 37.13 7.21 8.51
C TYR A 59 36.29 8.48 8.72
N GLY A 60 35.41 8.49 9.72
CA GLY A 60 34.59 9.67 10.07
C GLY A 60 33.46 9.97 9.08
N GLN A 61 33.20 9.06 8.13
CA GLN A 61 32.05 9.15 7.25
C GLN A 61 30.79 8.63 7.94
N SER A 62 29.63 9.03 7.44
CA SER A 62 28.34 8.52 7.90
C SER A 62 27.37 8.37 6.74
N VAL A 63 26.40 7.49 6.92
CA VAL A 63 25.29 7.28 5.99
C VAL A 63 24.02 7.78 6.66
N ASP A 64 23.40 8.77 6.04
CA ASP A 64 22.14 9.36 6.48
C ASP A 64 20.97 8.67 5.78
N VAL A 65 20.19 7.90 6.54
CA VAL A 65 19.00 7.19 6.05
C VAL A 65 17.71 7.97 6.34
N SER A 66 17.78 9.11 7.06
CA SER A 66 16.59 9.89 7.45
C SER A 66 15.69 10.28 6.28
N PRO A 67 16.21 10.68 5.08
CA PRO A 67 15.35 11.07 3.96
C PRO A 67 14.41 9.95 3.49
N PHE A 68 14.87 8.69 3.56
CA PHE A 68 14.08 7.53 3.17
C PHE A 68 12.99 7.23 4.19
N VAL A 69 13.30 7.39 5.48
CA VAL A 69 12.33 7.21 6.58
C VAL A 69 11.28 8.30 6.54
N GLU A 70 11.68 9.57 6.40
CA GLU A 70 10.78 10.72 6.27
C GLU A 70 9.84 10.57 5.08
N ASN A 71 10.35 10.13 3.92
CA ASN A 71 9.52 9.84 2.76
C ASN A 71 8.51 8.72 3.03
N ALA A 72 8.95 7.63 3.65
CA ALA A 72 8.08 6.51 3.99
C ALA A 72 6.98 6.94 4.98
N MET A 73 7.30 7.74 6.00
CA MET A 73 6.32 8.30 6.95
C MET A 73 5.29 9.19 6.24
N LEU A 74 5.73 10.06 5.33
CA LEU A 74 4.83 10.92 4.56
C LEU A 74 3.88 10.10 3.69
N ARG A 75 4.38 9.02 3.07
CA ARG A 75 3.55 8.10 2.27
C ARG A 75 2.59 7.31 3.14
N ALA A 76 3.02 6.81 4.30
CA ALA A 76 2.16 6.09 5.25
C ALA A 76 0.99 6.96 5.70
N ARG A 77 1.25 8.23 6.08
CA ARG A 77 0.19 9.18 6.45
C ARG A 77 -0.83 9.41 5.34
N LYS A 78 -0.39 9.45 4.07
CA LYS A 78 -1.31 9.57 2.92
C LYS A 78 -2.22 8.34 2.79
N VAL A 79 -1.68 7.16 3.08
CA VAL A 79 -2.48 5.92 3.12
C VAL A 79 -3.49 5.98 4.25
N ASP A 80 -3.08 6.34 5.46
CA ASP A 80 -3.99 6.48 6.61
C ASP A 80 -5.12 7.49 6.33
N GLN A 81 -4.78 8.65 5.75
CA GLN A 81 -5.76 9.66 5.33
C GLN A 81 -6.72 9.14 4.26
N ALA A 82 -6.22 8.34 3.32
CA ALA A 82 -7.05 7.73 2.29
C ALA A 82 -8.01 6.69 2.87
N GLU A 83 -7.55 5.86 3.80
CA GLU A 83 -8.39 4.88 4.48
C GLU A 83 -9.48 5.54 5.35
N ALA A 84 -9.17 6.68 5.98
CA ALA A 84 -10.13 7.40 6.83
C ALA A 84 -11.39 7.91 6.09
N VAL A 85 -11.29 8.15 4.78
CA VAL A 85 -12.36 8.69 3.93
C VAL A 85 -13.02 7.64 3.03
N VAL A 86 -12.61 6.38 3.14
CA VAL A 86 -13.14 5.25 2.37
C VAL A 86 -13.88 4.29 3.29
N GLU A 87 -14.98 3.74 2.80
CA GLU A 87 -15.75 2.71 3.50
C GLU A 87 -15.89 1.48 2.60
N THR A 88 -15.70 0.30 3.20
CA THR A 88 -15.89 -1.00 2.55
C THR A 88 -16.72 -1.86 3.49
N SER A 89 -17.90 -2.27 3.04
CA SER A 89 -18.81 -3.13 3.80
C SER A 89 -19.54 -4.08 2.84
N ASP A 90 -19.71 -5.34 3.19
CA ASP A 90 -20.43 -6.32 2.35
C ASP A 90 -21.91 -5.90 2.15
N ASP A 91 -22.47 -5.16 3.10
CA ASP A 91 -23.83 -4.61 3.03
C ASP A 91 -23.93 -3.36 2.14
N VAL A 92 -22.78 -2.76 1.77
CA VAL A 92 -22.69 -1.56 0.93
C VAL A 92 -21.99 -1.91 -0.37
N MET A 93 -22.76 -1.96 -1.47
CA MET A 93 -22.22 -2.25 -2.80
C MET A 93 -21.42 -3.57 -2.86
N SER A 94 -21.81 -4.58 -2.06
CA SER A 94 -21.17 -5.90 -2.03
C SER A 94 -19.67 -5.85 -1.76
N GLY A 95 -19.23 -4.99 -0.83
CA GLY A 95 -17.82 -4.85 -0.49
C GLY A 95 -17.02 -4.00 -1.49
N THR A 96 -17.68 -3.24 -2.35
CA THR A 96 -17.00 -2.28 -3.23
C THR A 96 -16.57 -1.05 -2.41
N PRO A 97 -15.30 -0.61 -2.48
CA PRO A 97 -14.87 0.62 -1.82
C PRO A 97 -15.64 1.84 -2.30
N VAL A 98 -16.25 2.57 -1.38
CA VAL A 98 -17.02 3.80 -1.62
C VAL A 98 -16.45 4.97 -0.82
N PHE A 99 -16.75 6.20 -1.25
CA PHE A 99 -16.50 7.37 -0.40
C PHE A 99 -17.38 7.29 0.85
N LYS A 100 -16.77 7.45 2.03
CA LYS A 100 -17.44 7.31 3.32
C LYS A 100 -18.68 8.20 3.42
N GLY A 101 -19.78 7.65 3.92
CA GLY A 101 -21.06 8.35 4.01
C GLY A 101 -21.81 8.49 2.69
N THR A 102 -21.34 7.82 1.62
CA THR A 102 -22.00 7.80 0.31
C THR A 102 -22.10 6.37 -0.22
N ARG A 103 -22.85 6.18 -1.31
CA ARG A 103 -22.83 4.92 -2.09
C ARG A 103 -22.07 5.09 -3.41
N VAL A 104 -21.18 6.09 -3.49
CA VAL A 104 -20.43 6.40 -4.73
C VAL A 104 -19.12 5.63 -4.73
N PRO A 105 -18.93 4.67 -5.67
CA PRO A 105 -17.68 3.90 -5.74
C PRO A 105 -16.50 4.76 -6.15
N LEU A 106 -15.33 4.51 -5.54
CA LEU A 106 -14.09 5.22 -5.89
C LEU A 106 -13.77 5.09 -7.38
N ASP A 107 -13.93 3.88 -7.91
CA ASP A 107 -13.62 3.53 -9.29
C ASP A 107 -14.48 4.28 -10.31
N VAL A 108 -15.72 4.62 -9.98
CA VAL A 108 -16.59 5.39 -10.89
C VAL A 108 -16.01 6.79 -11.09
N VAL A 109 -15.56 7.42 -10.01
CA VAL A 109 -14.96 8.75 -10.05
C VAL A 109 -13.59 8.71 -10.71
N THR A 110 -12.68 7.84 -10.26
CA THR A 110 -11.32 7.81 -10.81
C THR A 110 -11.29 7.38 -12.27
N ALA A 111 -12.06 6.35 -12.67
CA ALA A 111 -12.11 5.94 -14.07
C ALA A 111 -12.77 6.99 -14.98
N SER A 112 -13.68 7.83 -14.46
CA SER A 112 -14.25 8.95 -15.23
C SER A 112 -13.19 10.00 -15.54
N LEU A 113 -12.41 10.37 -14.53
CA LEU A 113 -11.30 11.32 -14.68
C LEU A 113 -10.20 10.77 -15.60
N ASP A 114 -9.89 9.48 -15.48
CA ASP A 114 -8.88 8.82 -16.32
C ASP A 114 -9.32 8.72 -17.80
N LYS A 115 -10.64 8.75 -18.06
CA LYS A 115 -11.22 8.87 -19.41
C LYS A 115 -11.27 10.32 -19.93
N GLY A 116 -10.69 11.27 -19.19
CA GLY A 116 -10.62 12.68 -19.59
C GLY A 116 -11.88 13.49 -19.28
N ILE A 117 -12.82 12.97 -18.50
CA ILE A 117 -13.95 13.77 -18.01
C ILE A 117 -13.40 14.80 -17.02
N SER A 118 -13.76 16.08 -17.19
CA SER A 118 -13.26 17.14 -16.31
C SER A 118 -13.77 16.98 -14.88
N PHE A 119 -12.95 17.40 -13.90
CA PHE A 119 -13.33 17.38 -12.49
C PHE A 119 -14.66 18.09 -12.23
N GLU A 120 -14.87 19.27 -12.81
CA GLU A 120 -16.12 20.03 -12.68
C GLU A 120 -17.36 19.24 -13.14
N ARG A 121 -17.23 18.49 -14.24
CA ARG A 121 -18.33 17.66 -14.75
C ARG A 121 -18.63 16.48 -13.84
N VAL A 122 -17.60 15.86 -13.27
CA VAL A 122 -17.79 14.78 -12.28
C VAL A 122 -18.39 15.34 -10.99
N ARG A 123 -17.94 16.51 -10.54
CA ARG A 123 -18.46 17.21 -9.35
C ARG A 123 -19.92 17.64 -9.51
N ALA A 124 -20.35 18.02 -10.71
CA ALA A 124 -21.76 18.30 -10.99
C ALA A 124 -22.68 17.09 -10.77
N ALA A 125 -22.15 15.86 -10.89
CA ALA A 125 -22.90 14.64 -10.56
C ALA A 125 -22.77 14.24 -9.07
N TYR A 126 -21.66 14.64 -8.42
CA TYR A 126 -21.31 14.29 -7.05
C TYR A 126 -20.76 15.52 -6.32
N GLU A 127 -21.65 16.35 -5.76
CA GLU A 127 -21.29 17.68 -5.23
C GLU A 127 -20.30 17.63 -4.06
N PHE A 128 -20.27 16.53 -3.30
CA PHE A 128 -19.35 16.34 -2.17
C PHE A 128 -17.89 16.16 -2.60
N LEU A 129 -17.62 15.93 -3.89
CA LEU A 129 -16.26 15.66 -4.36
C LEU A 129 -15.35 16.88 -4.22
N THR A 130 -14.21 16.65 -3.59
CA THR A 130 -13.10 17.59 -3.54
C THR A 130 -11.86 17.00 -4.21
N PRO A 131 -10.89 17.82 -4.65
CA PRO A 131 -9.62 17.32 -5.18
C PRO A 131 -8.90 16.38 -4.21
N GLU A 132 -9.00 16.65 -2.91
CA GLU A 132 -8.38 15.85 -1.85
C GLU A 132 -9.02 14.45 -1.77
N LEU A 133 -10.35 14.35 -1.89
CA LEU A 133 -11.04 13.06 -1.95
C LEU A 133 -10.63 12.25 -3.19
N VAL A 134 -10.47 12.90 -4.34
CA VAL A 134 -9.99 12.23 -5.55
C VAL A 134 -8.55 11.72 -5.37
N GLN A 135 -7.68 12.52 -4.76
CA GLN A 135 -6.30 12.09 -4.46
C GLN A 135 -6.29 10.93 -3.46
N ALA A 136 -7.08 11.00 -2.39
CA ALA A 136 -7.26 9.94 -1.42
C ALA A 136 -7.75 8.64 -2.08
N ALA A 137 -8.75 8.71 -2.95
CA ALA A 137 -9.25 7.56 -3.70
C ALA A 137 -8.17 6.90 -4.55
N ARG A 138 -7.34 7.69 -5.24
CA ARG A 138 -6.21 7.18 -6.03
C ARG A 138 -5.14 6.52 -5.16
N VAL A 139 -4.82 7.11 -4.01
CA VAL A 139 -3.89 6.50 -3.04
C VAL A 139 -4.45 5.17 -2.53
N TYR A 140 -5.73 5.14 -2.13
CA TYR A 140 -6.39 3.93 -1.67
C TYR A 140 -6.33 2.81 -2.71
N GLN A 141 -6.67 3.10 -3.97
CA GLN A 141 -6.63 2.13 -5.08
C GLN A 141 -5.22 1.60 -5.37
N LEU A 142 -4.18 2.43 -5.17
CA LEU A 142 -2.79 2.02 -5.36
C LEU A 142 -2.35 0.98 -4.32
N VAL A 143 -2.77 1.14 -3.07
CA VAL A 143 -2.45 0.19 -1.98
C VAL A 143 -3.41 -1.00 -1.90
N HIS A 144 -4.64 -0.83 -2.40
CA HIS A 144 -5.66 -1.87 -2.52
C HIS A 144 -5.97 -2.16 -4.00
N PRO A 145 -5.01 -2.71 -4.76
CA PRO A 145 -5.23 -3.00 -6.17
C PRO A 145 -6.41 -3.96 -6.32
N ARG A 146 -7.29 -3.64 -7.27
CA ARG A 146 -8.47 -4.46 -7.57
C ARG A 146 -8.05 -5.91 -7.76
N LYS A 147 -8.67 -6.81 -6.99
CA LYS A 147 -8.60 -8.25 -7.27
C LYS A 147 -9.32 -8.48 -8.60
N GLY A 148 -8.56 -8.52 -9.69
CA GLY A 148 -9.10 -8.87 -11.00
C GLY A 148 -9.79 -10.24 -10.94
N ARG A 149 -10.71 -10.48 -11.88
CA ARG A 149 -11.27 -11.83 -12.06
C ARG A 149 -10.11 -12.81 -12.20
N ARG A 150 -10.11 -13.87 -11.39
CA ARG A 150 -9.14 -14.96 -11.58
C ARG A 150 -9.31 -15.46 -13.01
N ARG A 151 -8.26 -15.29 -13.82
CA ARG A 151 -8.25 -15.82 -15.18
C ARG A 151 -8.34 -17.33 -15.09
N SER A 152 -9.18 -17.93 -15.93
CA SER A 152 -9.25 -19.39 -15.97
C SER A 152 -7.94 -19.95 -16.53
N ILE A 153 -7.57 -21.19 -16.17
CA ILE A 153 -6.37 -21.84 -16.71
C ILE A 153 -6.39 -21.85 -18.26
N ALA A 154 -7.57 -22.01 -18.86
CA ALA A 154 -7.76 -21.96 -20.31
C ALA A 154 -7.55 -20.55 -20.92
N GLU A 155 -7.75 -19.48 -20.15
CA GLU A 155 -7.49 -18.10 -20.61
C GLU A 155 -6.01 -17.73 -20.54
N VAL A 156 -5.25 -18.35 -19.62
CA VAL A 156 -3.82 -18.09 -19.43
C VAL A 156 -2.97 -18.99 -20.35
N HIS A 157 -3.45 -20.20 -20.63
CA HIS A 157 -2.77 -21.16 -21.50
C HIS A 157 -3.69 -21.55 -22.65
N LEU A 158 -3.67 -20.73 -23.71
CA LEU A 158 -4.49 -20.90 -24.91
C LEU A 158 -4.24 -22.25 -25.61
N ASP A 159 -3.01 -22.75 -25.52
CA ASP A 159 -2.59 -24.01 -26.18
C ASP A 159 -2.93 -25.26 -25.35
N TRP A 160 -3.42 -25.08 -24.12
CA TRP A 160 -3.72 -26.19 -23.24
C TRP A 160 -5.16 -26.66 -23.43
N LYS A 161 -5.31 -27.94 -23.77
CA LYS A 161 -6.62 -28.58 -23.82
C LYS A 161 -6.97 -29.12 -22.44
N VAL A 162 -8.08 -28.64 -21.86
CA VAL A 162 -8.61 -29.19 -20.62
C VAL A 162 -9.01 -30.66 -20.84
N VAL A 163 -8.35 -31.57 -20.14
CA VAL A 163 -8.61 -33.02 -20.23
C VAL A 163 -9.73 -33.46 -19.28
N GLU A 164 -9.75 -32.90 -18.07
CA GLU A 164 -10.73 -33.26 -17.04
C GLU A 164 -11.11 -32.05 -16.19
N ARG A 165 -12.37 -31.96 -15.76
CA ARG A 165 -12.85 -30.95 -14.82
C ARG A 165 -13.60 -31.63 -13.68
N ARG A 166 -13.09 -31.51 -12.46
CA ARG A 166 -13.75 -32.04 -11.26
C ARG A 166 -14.28 -30.90 -10.40
N VAL A 167 -15.58 -30.90 -10.12
CA VAL A 167 -16.21 -29.96 -9.19
C VAL A 167 -16.14 -30.56 -7.79
N VAL A 168 -15.33 -29.97 -6.93
CA VAL A 168 -15.28 -30.35 -5.51
C VAL A 168 -16.40 -29.62 -4.79
N ARG A 169 -17.40 -30.35 -4.31
CA ARG A 169 -18.41 -29.82 -3.39
C ARG A 169 -17.97 -30.17 -1.97
N LEU A 170 -17.87 -29.16 -1.11
CA LEU A 170 -17.65 -29.39 0.31
C LEU A 170 -18.88 -30.14 0.90
N PRO A 171 -18.67 -31.09 1.82
CA PRO A 171 -19.76 -31.81 2.45
C PRO A 171 -20.68 -30.83 3.19
N ARG A 172 -22.00 -31.00 3.03
CA ARG A 172 -23.01 -30.29 3.83
C ARG A 172 -22.86 -30.77 5.28
N ILE A 173 -22.37 -29.90 6.16
CA ILE A 173 -22.49 -30.13 7.60
C ILE A 173 -23.97 -29.92 7.94
N LEU A 174 -24.68 -31.01 8.21
CA LEU A 174 -26.02 -30.91 8.80
C LEU A 174 -25.86 -30.46 10.26
N PRO A 175 -26.66 -29.50 10.75
CA PRO A 175 -26.65 -29.17 12.16
C PRO A 175 -27.09 -30.42 12.96
N VAL A 176 -26.28 -30.78 13.96
CA VAL A 176 -26.64 -31.79 14.96
C VAL A 176 -27.69 -31.15 15.86
N LEU A 177 -28.87 -31.77 15.92
CA LEU A 177 -29.96 -31.40 16.84
C LEU A 177 -29.63 -31.79 18.28
#